data_AF-A0A9Q3HJQ5-F1
#
_entry.id   AF-A0A9Q3HJQ5-F1
#
_cell.length_a   1.000
_cell.length_b   1.000
_cell.length_c   1.000
_cell.angle_alpha   90.00
_cell.angle_beta   90.00
_cell.angle_gamma   90.00
#
_symmetry.space_group_name_H-M   'P 1'
#
loop_
_entity.id
_entity.type
_entity.pdbx_description
1 polymer ?
#
loop_
_entity_poly.entity_id
_entity_poly.type
_entity_poly.pdbx_seq_one_letter_code
_entity_poly.pdbx_strand_id
1 'polypeptide(L)'
;MKAPDLFDGTQAHKLRGFIQSCQLIFHNDPANFFSDRKKVMYSTSFLTGRAGKWIEPYLSNISNEDPSYLLNNWQLFEAQLFTLFGDPNEVRKAEQELDSLRTKESGHVSLYIAEFRSLMSRIGDWGERAYIHVYRRGLASRLLDLLASYPGNVDTLQELMDITLELDTRYHEKQKEKGSHHEKKPPVTGSNPSRPPEDSFSKRPHHKKNKMGKPHSALLNKDNKLIHSEKEKRIKEGLCTYCGGKHPNEKCFKRPQNNPGSSRGFSSKQGKA
;
A
#
# COMPACT_ATOMS: atom_id res chain seq x y z
N MET A 1 -22.70 16.10 20.33
CA MET A 1 -22.29 15.10 19.32
C MET A 1 -22.93 15.44 17.99
N LYS A 2 -22.34 15.01 16.87
CA LYS A 2 -22.93 15.22 15.53
C LYS A 2 -24.23 14.40 15.43
N ALA A 3 -25.29 15.00 14.93
CA ALA A 3 -26.53 14.29 14.62
C ALA A 3 -26.32 13.26 13.48
N PRO A 4 -27.13 12.20 13.38
CA PRO A 4 -27.07 11.25 12.27
C PRO A 4 -27.34 11.97 10.95
N ASP A 5 -26.71 11.52 9.87
CA ASP A 5 -27.07 11.96 8.54
C ASP A 5 -28.45 11.38 8.16
N LEU A 6 -29.22 12.10 7.35
CA LEU A 6 -30.55 11.66 6.90
C LEU A 6 -30.45 10.36 6.10
N PHE A 7 -31.39 9.44 6.33
CA PHE A 7 -31.48 8.17 5.61
C PHE A 7 -32.78 8.09 4.82
N ASP A 8 -32.67 8.03 3.49
CA ASP A 8 -33.82 8.04 2.57
C ASP A 8 -34.30 6.64 2.14
N GLY A 9 -33.52 5.59 2.48
CA GLY A 9 -33.77 4.21 2.07
C GLY A 9 -33.34 3.87 0.64
N THR A 10 -32.56 4.70 -0.05
CA THR A 10 -32.09 4.41 -1.43
C THR A 10 -30.70 3.77 -1.47
N GLN A 11 -29.83 4.12 -0.53
CA GLN A 11 -28.43 3.69 -0.51
C GLN A 11 -28.18 2.71 0.64
N ALA A 12 -28.33 1.41 0.37
CA ALA A 12 -28.21 0.35 1.37
C ALA A 12 -26.91 0.40 2.19
N HIS A 13 -25.77 0.69 1.55
CA HIS A 13 -24.47 0.81 2.22
C HIS A 13 -24.40 1.93 3.29
N LYS A 14 -25.32 2.89 3.29
CA LYS A 14 -25.38 3.95 4.30
C LYS A 14 -26.14 3.55 5.56
N LEU A 15 -26.97 2.51 5.49
CA LEU A 15 -27.85 2.11 6.59
C LEU A 15 -27.06 1.80 7.87
N ARG A 16 -25.97 1.03 7.76
CA ARG A 16 -25.14 0.67 8.92
C ARG A 16 -24.52 1.91 9.58
N GLY A 17 -24.02 2.86 8.79
CA GLY A 17 -23.47 4.11 9.32
C GLY A 17 -24.52 4.98 10.02
N PHE A 18 -25.75 5.01 9.49
CA PHE A 18 -26.88 5.67 10.12
C PHE A 18 -27.22 5.05 11.49
N ILE A 19 -27.36 3.72 11.55
CA ILE A 19 -27.66 2.99 12.79
C ILE A 19 -26.55 3.16 13.83
N GLN A 20 -25.28 3.05 13.43
CA GLN A 20 -24.13 3.27 14.31
C GLN A 20 -24.11 4.70 14.89
N SER A 21 -24.46 5.69 14.06
CA SER A 21 -24.55 7.09 14.52
C SER A 21 -25.66 7.27 15.55
N CYS A 22 -26.81 6.62 15.37
CA CYS A 22 -27.89 6.62 16.36
C CYS A 22 -27.46 5.94 17.67
N GLN A 23 -26.89 4.73 17.58
CA GLN A 23 -26.43 3.98 18.74
C GLN A 23 -25.38 4.77 19.54
N LEU A 24 -24.43 5.43 18.89
CA LEU A 24 -23.44 6.28 19.55
C LEU A 24 -24.12 7.37 20.40
N ILE A 25 -25.14 8.03 19.85
CA ILE A 25 -25.92 9.06 20.56
C ILE A 25 -26.63 8.48 21.78
N PHE A 26 -27.25 7.32 21.64
CA PHE A 26 -27.95 6.66 22.74
C PHE A 26 -27.01 6.29 23.90
N HIS A 27 -25.81 5.78 23.58
CA HIS A 27 -24.82 5.40 24.59
C HIS A 27 -24.22 6.62 25.31
N ASN A 28 -24.10 7.75 24.62
CA ASN A 28 -23.55 8.97 25.19
C ASN A 28 -24.56 9.77 26.02
N ASP A 29 -25.86 9.58 25.80
CA ASP A 29 -26.93 10.24 26.55
C ASP A 29 -27.98 9.23 27.06
N PRO A 30 -27.59 8.30 27.95
CA PRO A 30 -28.48 7.24 28.43
C PRO A 30 -29.68 7.78 29.22
N ALA A 31 -29.53 8.95 29.85
CA ALA A 31 -30.60 9.61 30.60
C ALA A 31 -31.72 10.12 29.69
N ASN A 32 -31.41 10.54 28.46
CA ASN A 32 -32.42 10.90 27.49
C ASN A 32 -32.94 9.67 26.73
N PHE A 33 -32.09 8.68 26.43
CA PHE A 33 -32.41 7.49 25.63
C PHE A 33 -32.60 6.21 26.45
N PHE A 34 -33.24 6.33 27.63
CA PHE A 34 -33.45 5.21 28.55
C PHE A 34 -34.46 4.15 28.05
N SER A 35 -35.33 4.50 27.10
CA SER A 35 -36.34 3.59 26.55
C SER A 35 -36.17 3.40 25.06
N ASP A 36 -36.50 2.20 24.60
CA ASP A 36 -36.45 1.86 23.19
C ASP A 36 -37.38 2.75 22.34
N ARG A 37 -38.53 3.12 22.89
CA ARG A 37 -39.42 4.09 22.25
C ARG A 37 -38.72 5.40 21.91
N LYS A 38 -37.95 5.97 22.83
CA LYS A 38 -37.21 7.21 22.56
C LYS A 38 -36.12 7.01 21.51
N LYS A 39 -35.44 5.87 21.51
CA LYS A 39 -34.44 5.52 20.49
C LYS A 39 -35.08 5.44 19.10
N VAL A 40 -36.18 4.69 18.97
CA VAL A 40 -36.90 4.52 17.71
C VAL A 40 -37.49 5.84 17.21
N MET A 41 -38.11 6.63 18.09
CA MET A 41 -38.65 7.95 17.74
C MET A 41 -37.56 8.90 17.26
N TYR A 42 -36.42 8.92 17.93
CA TYR A 42 -35.28 9.72 17.51
C TYR A 42 -34.77 9.29 16.14
N SER A 43 -34.48 8.00 15.93
CA SER A 43 -34.03 7.50 14.63
C SER A 43 -35.04 7.77 13.52
N THR A 44 -36.34 7.62 13.82
CA THR A 44 -37.43 7.90 12.87
C THR A 44 -37.43 9.35 12.37
N SER A 45 -37.05 10.32 13.22
CA SER A 45 -36.98 11.74 12.80
C SER A 45 -35.92 12.03 11.72
N PHE A 46 -34.98 11.11 11.49
CA PHE A 46 -33.95 11.20 10.46
C PHE A 46 -34.25 10.32 9.24
N LEU A 47 -35.37 9.58 9.25
CA LEU A 47 -35.83 8.82 8.10
C LEU A 47 -36.56 9.74 7.13
N THR A 48 -36.19 9.67 5.86
CA THR A 48 -36.77 10.48 4.78
C THR A 48 -37.10 9.60 3.58
N GLY A 49 -37.66 10.16 2.51
CA GLY A 49 -37.85 9.44 1.25
C GLY A 49 -38.65 8.14 1.40
N ARG A 50 -38.08 7.02 0.94
CA ARG A 50 -38.72 5.69 1.01
C ARG A 50 -38.77 5.15 2.44
N ALA A 51 -37.71 5.37 3.22
CA ALA A 51 -37.67 4.95 4.62
C ALA A 51 -38.69 5.71 5.48
N GLY A 52 -38.85 7.01 5.25
CA GLY A 52 -39.88 7.82 5.90
C GLY A 52 -41.30 7.34 5.56
N LYS A 53 -41.60 7.08 4.28
CA LYS A 53 -42.90 6.55 3.87
C LYS A 53 -43.22 5.19 4.47
N TRP A 54 -42.21 4.34 4.68
CA TRP A 54 -42.39 3.04 5.29
C TRP A 54 -42.83 3.13 6.76
N ILE A 55 -42.33 4.10 7.52
CA ILE A 55 -42.62 4.23 8.95
C ILE A 55 -43.93 4.99 9.25
N GLU A 56 -44.44 5.76 8.28
CA GLU A 56 -45.69 6.56 8.41
C GLU A 56 -46.90 5.80 8.97
N PRO A 57 -47.22 4.56 8.56
CA PRO A 57 -48.36 3.81 9.11
C PRO A 57 -48.20 3.54 10.62
N TYR A 58 -46.96 3.35 11.08
CA TYR A 58 -46.67 3.12 12.49
C TYR A 58 -46.76 4.41 13.31
N LEU A 59 -46.38 5.54 12.72
CA LEU A 59 -46.54 6.86 13.34
C LEU A 59 -48.02 7.27 13.47
N SER A 60 -48.88 6.79 12.57
CA SER A 60 -50.33 7.05 12.67
C SER A 60 -50.95 6.45 13.95
N ASN A 61 -50.35 5.38 14.48
CA ASN A 61 -50.73 4.73 15.74
C ASN A 61 -49.67 4.94 16.83
N ILE A 62 -49.13 6.16 16.94
CA ILE A 62 -48.04 6.47 17.87
C ILE A 62 -48.36 6.16 19.34
N SER A 63 -49.62 6.24 19.75
CA SER A 63 -50.05 5.97 21.12
C SER A 63 -50.10 4.48 21.48
N ASN A 64 -49.77 3.56 20.55
CA ASN A 64 -49.70 2.14 20.87
C ASN A 64 -48.57 1.87 21.86
N GLU A 65 -48.89 1.23 22.97
CA GLU A 65 -47.97 0.91 24.08
C GLU A 65 -47.57 -0.57 24.11
N ASP A 66 -48.03 -1.39 23.16
CA ASP A 66 -47.63 -2.80 23.06
C ASP A 66 -46.09 -2.91 22.95
N PRO A 67 -45.42 -3.67 23.84
CA PRO A 67 -43.97 -3.88 23.78
C PRO A 67 -43.48 -4.54 22.47
N SER A 68 -44.35 -5.25 21.78
CA SER A 68 -44.07 -5.88 20.47
C SER A 68 -44.26 -4.90 19.31
N TYR A 69 -44.81 -3.71 19.58
CA TYR A 69 -45.01 -2.70 18.58
C TYR A 69 -43.68 -2.12 18.11
N LEU A 70 -43.55 -1.90 16.80
CA LEU A 70 -42.32 -1.44 16.15
C LEU A 70 -41.73 -0.20 16.82
N LEU A 71 -42.57 0.78 17.19
CA LEU A 71 -42.12 2.02 17.81
C LEU A 71 -41.64 1.86 19.26
N ASN A 72 -41.95 0.75 19.93
CA ASN A 72 -41.58 0.53 21.33
C ASN A 72 -40.41 -0.46 21.49
N ASN A 73 -39.88 -1.01 20.39
CA ASN A 73 -38.87 -2.06 20.41
C ASN A 73 -37.74 -1.74 19.44
N TRP A 74 -36.55 -1.43 19.98
CA TRP A 74 -35.41 -1.00 19.17
C TRP A 74 -34.90 -2.12 18.26
N GLN A 75 -34.80 -3.34 18.79
CA GLN A 75 -34.28 -4.49 18.05
C GLN A 75 -35.20 -4.87 16.89
N LEU A 76 -36.52 -4.83 17.09
CA LEU A 76 -37.49 -5.07 16.04
C LEU A 76 -37.41 -4.00 14.95
N PHE A 77 -37.32 -2.72 15.35
CA PHE A 77 -37.15 -1.61 14.42
C PHE A 77 -35.87 -1.75 13.57
N GLU A 78 -34.73 -1.99 14.23
CA GLU A 78 -33.44 -2.19 13.58
C GLU A 78 -33.49 -3.37 12.60
N ALA A 79 -34.02 -4.52 13.04
CA ALA A 79 -34.14 -5.71 12.20
C ALA A 79 -35.02 -5.48 10.96
N GLN A 80 -36.18 -4.83 11.10
CA GLN A 80 -37.03 -4.50 9.95
C GLN A 80 -36.36 -3.50 9.01
N LEU A 81 -35.65 -2.51 9.54
CA LEU A 81 -34.93 -1.53 8.74
C LEU A 81 -33.83 -2.18 7.90
N PHE A 82 -33.04 -3.10 8.49
CA PHE A 82 -32.07 -3.91 7.75
C PHE A 82 -32.72 -4.87 6.75
N THR A 83 -33.87 -5.46 7.10
CA THR A 83 -34.60 -6.37 6.19
C THR A 83 -35.08 -5.64 4.92
N LEU A 84 -35.55 -4.39 5.06
CA LEU A 84 -36.17 -3.64 3.97
C LEU A 84 -35.20 -2.76 3.19
N PHE A 85 -34.17 -2.22 3.85
CA PHE A 85 -33.26 -1.23 3.28
C PHE A 85 -31.77 -1.61 3.38
N GLY A 86 -31.45 -2.75 4.00
CA GLY A 86 -30.09 -3.28 4.06
C GLY A 86 -29.63 -3.86 2.73
N ASP A 87 -28.33 -4.10 2.61
CA ASP A 87 -27.76 -4.81 1.47
C ASP A 87 -27.91 -6.32 1.70
N PRO A 88 -28.72 -7.04 0.90
CA PRO A 88 -28.90 -8.48 1.09
C PRO A 88 -27.61 -9.28 0.90
N ASN A 89 -26.60 -8.69 0.26
CA ASN A 89 -25.29 -9.30 0.03
C ASN A 89 -24.20 -8.70 0.93
N GLU A 90 -24.52 -7.95 2.00
CA GLU A 90 -23.52 -7.30 2.86
C GLU A 90 -22.49 -8.30 3.39
N VAL A 91 -22.95 -9.44 3.93
CA VAL A 91 -22.11 -10.51 4.46
C VAL A 91 -21.22 -11.08 3.36
N ARG A 92 -21.82 -11.52 2.25
CA ARG A 92 -21.09 -12.10 1.12
C ARG A 92 -20.03 -11.16 0.56
N LYS A 93 -20.34 -9.86 0.47
CA LYS A 93 -19.40 -8.84 0.02
C LYS A 93 -18.27 -8.64 1.03
N ALA A 94 -18.57 -8.61 2.32
CA ALA A 94 -17.56 -8.53 3.37
C ALA A 94 -16.63 -9.76 3.36
N GLU A 95 -17.15 -10.96 3.13
CA GLU A 95 -16.34 -12.18 2.96
C GLU A 95 -15.39 -12.07 1.75
N GLN A 96 -15.88 -11.59 0.61
CA GLN A 96 -15.05 -11.40 -0.59
C GLN A 96 -13.97 -10.32 -0.39
N GLU A 97 -14.32 -9.22 0.26
CA GLU A 97 -13.36 -8.17 0.65
C GLU A 97 -12.31 -8.74 1.62
N LEU A 98 -12.72 -9.55 2.59
CA LEU A 98 -11.82 -10.19 3.55
C LEU A 98 -10.90 -11.21 2.86
N ASP A 99 -11.42 -11.98 1.91
CA ASP A 99 -10.66 -12.95 1.13
C ASP A 99 -9.58 -12.31 0.27
N SER A 100 -9.81 -11.09 -0.21
CA SER A 100 -8.89 -10.31 -1.04
C SER A 100 -7.99 -9.35 -0.25
N LEU A 101 -8.28 -9.11 1.02
CA LEU A 101 -7.53 -8.21 1.90
C LEU A 101 -6.08 -8.69 2.09
N ARG A 102 -5.10 -7.86 1.74
CA ARG A 102 -3.66 -8.17 1.86
C ARG A 102 -2.87 -6.99 2.43
N THR A 103 -1.90 -7.28 3.29
CA THR A 103 -0.88 -6.32 3.70
C THR A 103 0.19 -6.19 2.62
N LYS A 104 0.56 -4.97 2.22
CA LYS A 104 1.68 -4.73 1.30
C LYS A 104 3.01 -5.03 1.99
N GLU A 105 4.00 -5.49 1.24
CA GLU A 105 5.33 -5.82 1.77
C GLU A 105 6.02 -4.62 2.46
N SER A 106 5.83 -3.41 1.93
CA SER A 106 6.31 -2.16 2.54
C SER A 106 5.28 -1.45 3.43
N GLY A 107 4.06 -1.97 3.52
CA GLY A 107 2.97 -1.34 4.27
C GLY A 107 3.04 -1.60 5.77
N HIS A 108 2.22 -0.89 6.53
CA HIS A 108 2.01 -1.14 7.96
C HIS A 108 0.85 -2.11 8.17
N VAL A 109 1.00 -3.05 9.09
CA VAL A 109 -0.05 -4.03 9.42
C VAL A 109 -1.24 -3.39 10.16
N SER A 110 -1.04 -2.23 10.79
CA SER A 110 -2.11 -1.51 11.50
C SER A 110 -3.31 -1.18 10.62
N LEU A 111 -3.08 -0.80 9.36
CA LEU A 111 -4.13 -0.56 8.38
C LEU A 111 -4.88 -1.85 8.03
N TYR A 112 -4.14 -2.94 7.84
CA TYR A 112 -4.72 -4.27 7.61
C TYR A 112 -5.58 -4.72 8.78
N ILE A 113 -5.12 -4.56 10.02
CA ILE A 113 -5.88 -4.89 11.24
C ILE A 113 -7.18 -4.10 11.31
N ALA A 114 -7.13 -2.80 11.03
CA ALA A 114 -8.32 -1.94 11.06
C ALA A 114 -9.37 -2.38 10.02
N GLU A 115 -8.95 -2.62 8.78
CA GLU A 115 -9.82 -3.11 7.71
C GLU A 115 -10.37 -4.51 8.02
N PHE A 116 -9.51 -5.42 8.50
CA PHE A 116 -9.89 -6.77 8.90
C PHE A 116 -10.97 -6.77 9.98
N ARG A 117 -10.79 -5.97 11.05
CA ARG A 117 -11.78 -5.86 12.14
C ARG A 117 -13.10 -5.26 11.65
N SER A 118 -13.03 -4.27 10.77
CA SER A 118 -14.23 -3.68 10.14
C SER A 118 -15.03 -4.74 9.38
N LEU A 119 -14.38 -5.58 8.57
CA LEU A 119 -15.02 -6.66 7.82
C LEU A 119 -15.53 -7.78 8.73
N MET A 120 -14.75 -8.18 9.74
CA MET A 120 -15.14 -9.17 10.73
C MET A 120 -16.45 -8.80 11.43
N SER A 121 -16.65 -7.52 11.76
CA SER A 121 -17.88 -7.01 12.38
C SER A 121 -19.14 -7.10 11.49
N ARG A 122 -18.98 -7.34 10.19
CA ARG A 122 -20.08 -7.50 9.23
C ARG A 122 -20.46 -8.96 9.01
N ILE A 123 -19.52 -9.88 9.22
CA ILE A 123 -19.71 -11.33 8.99
C ILE A 123 -20.33 -11.98 10.23
N GLY A 124 -19.70 -11.82 11.40
CA GLY A 124 -20.26 -12.17 12.71
C GLY A 124 -20.41 -13.66 13.05
N ASP A 125 -20.55 -14.55 12.07
CA ASP A 125 -20.90 -15.97 12.25
C ASP A 125 -19.71 -16.95 12.14
N TRP A 126 -18.51 -16.48 11.80
CA TRP A 126 -17.34 -17.35 11.72
C TRP A 126 -16.73 -17.64 13.10
N GLY A 127 -16.16 -18.84 13.24
CA GLY A 127 -15.36 -19.20 14.42
C GLY A 127 -13.97 -18.54 14.42
N GLU A 128 -13.40 -18.34 15.61
CA GLU A 128 -12.09 -17.69 15.78
C GLU A 128 -10.97 -18.33 14.96
N ARG A 129 -10.94 -19.66 14.86
CA ARG A 129 -9.97 -20.39 14.03
C ARG A 129 -10.05 -20.02 12.54
N ALA A 130 -11.25 -19.78 12.03
CA ALA A 130 -11.44 -19.35 10.64
C ALA A 130 -10.88 -17.93 10.43
N TYR A 131 -11.15 -17.02 11.36
CA TYR A 131 -10.55 -15.67 11.33
C TYR A 131 -9.03 -15.70 11.43
N ILE A 132 -8.45 -16.51 12.32
CA ILE A 132 -6.99 -16.70 12.41
C ILE A 132 -6.42 -17.18 11.08
N HIS A 133 -7.06 -18.17 10.45
CA HIS A 133 -6.61 -18.71 9.16
C HIS A 133 -6.59 -17.63 8.07
N VAL A 134 -7.70 -16.90 7.92
CA VAL A 134 -7.82 -15.85 6.89
C VAL A 134 -6.90 -14.66 7.19
N TYR A 135 -6.74 -14.30 8.47
CA TYR A 135 -5.81 -13.25 8.90
C TYR A 135 -4.38 -13.60 8.47
N ARG A 136 -3.89 -14.80 8.79
CA ARG A 136 -2.55 -15.26 8.40
C ARG A 136 -2.34 -15.22 6.89
N ARG A 137 -3.34 -15.65 6.12
CA ARG A 137 -3.29 -15.63 4.64
C ARG A 137 -3.15 -14.21 4.07
N GLY A 138 -3.61 -13.20 4.81
CA GLY A 138 -3.54 -11.80 4.39
C GLY A 138 -2.26 -11.05 4.78
N LEU A 139 -1.39 -11.65 5.59
CA LEU A 139 -0.15 -11.01 6.04
C LEU A 139 0.91 -10.94 4.94
N ALA A 140 1.77 -9.92 5.05
CA ALA A 140 2.96 -9.80 4.20
C ALA A 140 3.95 -10.94 4.49
N SER A 141 4.73 -11.34 3.47
CA SER A 141 5.65 -12.46 3.57
C SER A 141 6.67 -12.28 4.71
N ARG A 142 7.24 -11.07 4.85
CA ARG A 142 8.12 -10.75 5.98
C ARG A 142 7.50 -10.98 7.36
N LEU A 143 6.20 -10.75 7.52
CA LEU A 143 5.53 -10.92 8.81
C LEU A 143 5.29 -12.40 9.10
N LEU A 144 5.02 -13.21 8.07
CA LEU A 144 4.94 -14.65 8.19
C LEU A 144 6.29 -15.26 8.60
N ASP A 145 7.40 -14.77 8.02
CA ASP A 145 8.75 -15.23 8.39
C ASP A 145 9.12 -14.85 9.84
N LEU A 146 8.76 -13.63 10.25
CA LEU A 146 8.97 -13.17 11.63
C LEU A 146 8.11 -13.95 12.62
N LEU A 147 6.85 -14.24 12.28
CA LEU A 147 5.97 -15.10 13.06
C LEU A 147 6.48 -16.53 13.17
N ALA A 148 7.06 -17.09 12.10
CA ALA A 148 7.64 -18.43 12.12
C ALA A 148 8.85 -18.55 13.07
N SER A 149 9.54 -17.43 13.32
CA SER A 149 10.66 -17.35 14.26
C SER A 149 10.24 -16.95 15.67
N TYR A 150 8.95 -16.67 15.90
CA TYR A 150 8.43 -16.23 17.19
C TYR A 150 8.31 -17.43 18.14
N PRO A 151 8.88 -17.36 19.36
CA PRO A 151 8.95 -18.52 20.26
C PRO A 151 7.66 -18.81 21.04
N GLY A 152 6.67 -17.91 21.01
CA GLY A 152 5.40 -18.08 21.73
C GLY A 152 4.32 -18.73 20.88
N ASN A 153 3.37 -19.39 21.56
CA ASN A 153 2.13 -19.83 20.94
C ASN A 153 1.21 -18.64 20.72
N VAL A 154 0.37 -18.73 19.68
CA VAL A 154 -0.62 -17.71 19.34
C VAL A 154 -1.94 -18.42 19.15
N ASP A 155 -2.72 -18.45 20.23
CA ASP A 155 -3.92 -19.28 20.32
C ASP A 155 -5.19 -18.48 20.05
N THR A 156 -5.13 -17.15 20.22
CA THR A 156 -6.24 -16.24 19.94
C THR A 156 -5.97 -15.32 18.75
N LEU A 157 -7.04 -14.84 18.13
CA LEU A 157 -6.95 -13.86 17.06
C LEU A 157 -6.37 -12.53 17.57
N GLN A 158 -6.72 -12.15 18.79
CA GLN A 158 -6.28 -10.90 19.40
C GLN A 158 -4.77 -10.91 19.64
N GLU A 159 -4.24 -11.99 20.22
CA GLU A 159 -2.78 -12.18 20.38
C GLU A 159 -2.05 -12.13 19.04
N LEU A 160 -2.62 -12.73 17.99
CA LEU A 160 -2.03 -12.70 16.66
C LEU A 160 -1.95 -11.27 16.10
N MET A 161 -3.00 -10.48 16.27
CA MET A 161 -3.01 -9.08 15.86
C MET A 161 -1.96 -8.27 16.63
N ASP A 162 -1.85 -8.48 17.94
CA ASP A 162 -0.93 -7.72 18.79
C ASP A 162 0.53 -8.07 18.49
N ILE A 163 0.86 -9.35 18.34
CA ILE A 163 2.21 -9.81 17.98
C ILE A 163 2.59 -9.31 16.57
N THR A 164 1.68 -9.40 15.60
CA THR A 164 1.99 -8.91 14.24
C THR A 164 2.21 -7.40 14.21
N LEU A 165 1.47 -6.63 15.00
CA LEU A 165 1.67 -5.19 15.14
C LEU A 165 3.02 -4.84 15.78
N GLU A 166 3.43 -5.57 16.82
CA GLU A 166 4.73 -5.40 17.46
C GLU A 166 5.89 -5.72 16.50
N LEU A 167 5.81 -6.86 15.81
CA LEU A 167 6.80 -7.28 14.82
C LEU A 167 6.92 -6.28 13.67
N ASP A 168 5.79 -5.73 13.19
CA ASP A 168 5.76 -4.71 12.15
C ASP A 168 6.45 -3.42 12.61
N THR A 169 6.17 -2.98 13.84
CA THR A 169 6.76 -1.77 14.42
C THR A 169 8.28 -1.88 14.48
N ARG A 170 8.79 -2.97 15.07
CA ARG A 170 10.23 -3.25 15.16
C ARG A 170 10.89 -3.34 13.78
N TYR A 171 10.20 -3.93 12.80
CA TYR A 171 10.69 -4.02 11.44
C TYR A 171 10.90 -2.63 10.82
N HIS A 172 9.90 -1.74 10.93
CA HIS A 172 9.96 -0.39 10.37
C HIS A 172 10.99 0.50 11.08
N GLU A 173 11.16 0.37 12.39
CA GLU A 173 12.23 1.04 13.14
C GLU A 173 13.61 0.67 12.60
N LYS A 174 13.88 -0.63 12.43
CA LYS A 174 15.15 -1.12 11.89
C LYS A 174 15.41 -0.64 10.45
N GLN A 175 14.37 -0.46 9.64
CA GLN A 175 14.53 0.08 8.29
C GLN A 175 14.90 1.57 8.30
N LYS A 176 14.34 2.36 9.22
CA LYS A 176 14.69 3.78 9.38
C LYS A 176 16.15 3.96 9.81
N GLU A 177 16.65 3.12 10.72
CA GLU A 177 18.06 3.14 11.15
C GLU A 177 19.03 2.87 10.00
N LYS A 178 18.73 1.87 9.15
CA LYS A 178 19.54 1.55 7.96
C LYS A 178 19.56 2.67 6.94
N GLY A 179 18.45 3.41 6.77
CA GLY A 179 18.38 4.58 5.91
C GLY A 179 19.23 5.74 6.41
N SER A 180 19.19 6.01 7.73
CA SER A 180 19.93 7.13 8.34
C SER A 180 21.45 6.98 8.29
N HIS A 181 21.97 5.76 8.34
CA HIS A 181 23.41 5.51 8.26
C HIS A 181 24.01 5.72 6.86
N HIS A 182 23.20 5.80 5.79
CA HIS A 182 23.73 5.96 4.43
C HIS A 182 23.87 7.43 3.97
N GLU A 183 23.34 8.40 4.72
CA GLU A 183 23.30 9.83 4.34
C GLU A 183 24.38 10.72 4.96
N LYS A 184 25.18 10.22 5.91
CA LYS A 184 26.29 11.01 6.50
C LYS A 184 27.57 10.85 5.68
N LYS A 185 27.66 11.50 4.52
CA LYS A 185 28.97 11.82 3.92
C LYS A 185 29.61 12.97 4.72
N PRO A 186 30.87 12.85 5.17
CA PRO A 186 31.54 13.95 5.85
C PRO A 186 31.77 15.13 4.88
N PRO A 187 31.69 16.39 5.33
CA PRO A 187 32.02 17.53 4.51
C PRO A 187 33.51 17.51 4.21
N VAL A 188 33.87 17.37 2.94
CA VAL A 188 35.25 17.56 2.49
C VAL A 188 35.53 19.06 2.55
N THR A 189 36.18 19.51 3.63
CA THR A 189 36.76 20.84 3.73
C THR A 189 37.87 20.97 2.70
N GLY A 190 37.60 21.70 1.61
CA GLY A 190 38.57 22.00 0.57
C GLY A 190 39.49 23.13 1.02
N SER A 191 40.74 22.80 1.33
CA SER A 191 41.86 23.74 1.36
C SER A 191 42.80 23.40 0.19
N ASN A 192 42.76 24.23 -0.86
CA ASN A 192 43.82 24.30 -1.85
C ASN A 192 45.09 24.88 -1.20
N PRO A 193 46.27 24.38 -1.56
CA PRO A 193 47.15 25.27 -2.32
C PRO A 193 47.94 24.57 -3.46
N SER A 194 48.01 25.31 -4.57
CA SER A 194 49.17 25.54 -5.46
C SER A 194 50.09 24.37 -5.86
N ARG A 195 50.10 24.06 -7.16
CA ARG A 195 51.14 23.31 -7.89
C ARG A 195 52.28 24.26 -8.28
N PRO A 196 53.54 23.80 -8.41
CA PRO A 196 54.09 23.56 -9.75
C PRO A 196 54.95 22.26 -9.85
N PRO A 197 55.43 21.87 -11.05
CA PRO A 197 55.59 20.49 -11.48
C PRO A 197 57.05 20.00 -11.45
N GLU A 198 57.28 18.68 -11.44
CA GLU A 198 58.39 18.09 -12.22
C GLU A 198 58.33 16.56 -12.33
N ASP A 199 59.15 16.09 -13.26
CA ASP A 199 59.18 14.87 -14.04
C ASP A 199 59.61 13.56 -13.32
N SER A 200 59.48 12.46 -14.07
CA SER A 200 60.42 11.31 -14.13
C SER A 200 60.06 9.97 -13.45
N PHE A 201 59.79 9.00 -14.35
CA PHE A 201 60.30 7.61 -14.41
C PHE A 201 59.98 6.56 -13.32
N SER A 202 59.12 5.61 -13.74
CA SER A 202 59.34 4.14 -13.79
C SER A 202 59.83 3.35 -12.57
N LYS A 203 58.97 2.48 -12.01
CA LYS A 203 59.00 0.98 -12.17
C LYS A 203 58.00 0.28 -11.22
N ARG A 204 57.32 -0.75 -11.75
CA ARG A 204 56.53 -1.81 -11.06
C ARG A 204 57.48 -2.90 -10.47
N PRO A 205 57.07 -4.11 -9.97
CA PRO A 205 55.73 -4.71 -9.71
C PRO A 205 55.58 -5.57 -8.40
N HIS A 206 54.41 -6.23 -8.28
CA HIS A 206 54.03 -7.45 -7.51
C HIS A 206 53.29 -7.22 -6.17
N HIS A 207 52.23 -7.94 -5.76
CA HIS A 207 51.58 -9.16 -6.28
C HIS A 207 50.13 -9.33 -5.72
N LYS A 208 49.18 -9.79 -6.58
CA LYS A 208 48.07 -10.78 -6.40
C LYS A 208 47.17 -10.71 -5.11
N LYS A 209 45.84 -10.86 -5.12
CA LYS A 209 44.94 -11.68 -5.97
C LYS A 209 43.43 -11.36 -5.69
N ASN A 210 42.64 -11.36 -6.76
CA ASN A 210 41.24 -11.83 -6.95
C ASN A 210 40.09 -11.47 -5.98
N LYS A 211 39.03 -10.83 -6.52
CA LYS A 211 37.74 -11.48 -6.87
C LYS A 211 36.70 -10.49 -7.46
N MET A 212 36.15 -10.92 -8.59
CA MET A 212 34.81 -10.71 -9.21
C MET A 212 33.90 -9.54 -8.78
N GLY A 213 33.61 -8.66 -9.77
CA GLY A 213 32.25 -8.20 -10.11
C GLY A 213 31.68 -6.95 -9.43
N LYS A 214 31.65 -5.82 -10.16
CA LYS A 214 30.71 -4.65 -10.14
C LYS A 214 31.43 -3.38 -10.66
N PRO A 215 30.75 -2.26 -10.96
CA PRO A 215 29.63 -2.00 -11.87
C PRO A 215 30.07 -1.11 -13.07
N HIS A 216 29.21 -0.91 -14.06
CA HIS A 216 29.48 -0.21 -15.34
C HIS A 216 29.84 1.29 -15.24
N SER A 217 29.99 1.87 -14.03
CA SER A 217 30.25 3.30 -13.81
C SER A 217 31.73 3.68 -13.66
N ALA A 218 32.64 2.73 -13.45
CA ALA A 218 34.07 3.00 -13.25
C ALA A 218 34.90 3.07 -14.55
N LEU A 219 34.28 2.78 -15.70
CA LEU A 219 34.95 2.66 -17.00
C LEU A 219 34.66 3.84 -17.93
N LEU A 220 33.87 4.80 -17.45
CA LEU A 220 33.44 5.98 -18.19
C LEU A 220 33.88 7.25 -17.46
N ASN A 221 34.39 8.22 -18.22
CA ASN A 221 34.61 9.59 -17.77
C ASN A 221 33.28 10.29 -17.49
N LYS A 222 33.34 11.49 -16.89
CA LYS A 222 32.16 12.33 -16.59
C LYS A 222 31.23 12.57 -17.80
N ASP A 223 31.76 12.47 -19.03
CA ASP A 223 30.99 12.60 -20.29
C ASP A 223 30.40 11.27 -20.81
N ASN A 224 30.29 10.23 -19.98
CA ASN A 224 29.85 8.88 -20.35
C ASN A 224 30.66 8.23 -21.50
N LYS A 225 31.90 8.69 -21.72
CA LYS A 225 32.84 8.12 -22.71
C LYS A 225 33.89 7.26 -22.02
N LEU A 226 34.36 6.23 -22.71
CA LEU A 226 35.40 5.35 -22.17
C LEU A 226 36.66 6.12 -21.79
N ILE A 227 37.19 5.86 -20.59
CA ILE A 227 38.43 6.46 -20.11
C ILE A 227 39.58 6.01 -21.01
N HIS A 228 40.54 6.89 -21.31
CA HIS A 228 41.63 6.62 -22.26
C HIS A 228 42.41 5.34 -21.92
N SER A 229 42.71 5.14 -20.63
CA SER A 229 43.42 3.96 -20.12
C SER A 229 42.66 2.65 -20.37
N GLU A 230 41.33 2.67 -20.26
CA GLU A 230 40.47 1.52 -20.53
C GLU A 230 40.32 1.27 -22.05
N LYS A 231 40.35 2.34 -22.86
CA LYS A 231 40.30 2.22 -24.32
C LYS A 231 41.56 1.55 -24.87
N GLU A 232 42.73 1.96 -24.41
CA GLU A 232 44.02 1.36 -24.81
C GLU A 232 44.13 -0.10 -24.39
N LYS A 233 43.66 -0.41 -23.17
CA LYS A 233 43.63 -1.79 -22.68
C LYS A 233 42.77 -2.67 -23.58
N ARG A 234 41.57 -2.21 -23.97
CA ARG A 234 40.69 -2.97 -24.86
C ARG A 234 41.28 -3.18 -26.25
N ILE A 235 42.00 -2.18 -26.78
CA ILE A 235 42.71 -2.34 -28.06
C ILE A 235 43.81 -3.40 -27.92
N LYS A 236 44.59 -3.36 -26.84
CA LYS A 236 45.68 -4.33 -26.59
C LYS A 236 45.18 -5.76 -26.35
N GLU A 237 44.01 -5.90 -25.75
CA GLU A 237 43.39 -7.21 -25.44
C GLU A 237 42.44 -7.70 -26.55
N GLY A 238 42.33 -6.97 -27.68
CA GLY A 238 41.46 -7.34 -28.80
C GLY A 238 39.96 -7.29 -28.46
N LEU A 239 39.59 -6.49 -27.46
CA LEU A 239 38.22 -6.31 -26.99
C LEU A 239 37.56 -5.10 -27.66
N CYS A 240 36.25 -5.19 -27.86
CA CYS A 240 35.46 -4.11 -28.40
C CYS A 240 35.53 -2.87 -27.51
N THR A 241 35.97 -1.75 -28.08
CA THR A 241 36.08 -0.49 -27.35
C THR A 241 34.72 0.08 -26.91
N TYR A 242 33.61 -0.35 -27.50
CA TYR A 242 32.26 0.05 -27.12
C TYR A 242 31.69 -0.81 -25.97
N CYS A 243 31.54 -2.12 -26.15
CA CYS A 243 30.85 -3.00 -25.18
C CYS A 243 31.77 -3.90 -24.35
N GLY A 244 33.07 -3.94 -24.63
CA GLY A 244 34.04 -4.82 -23.94
C GLY A 244 34.00 -6.30 -24.34
N GLY A 245 33.21 -6.69 -25.35
CA GLY A 245 33.14 -8.07 -25.84
C GLY A 245 34.31 -8.47 -26.76
N LYS A 246 34.53 -9.78 -26.96
CA LYS A 246 35.54 -10.32 -27.89
C LYS A 246 35.08 -10.26 -29.35
N HIS A 247 35.04 -9.06 -29.91
CA HIS A 247 34.79 -8.81 -31.33
C HIS A 247 35.35 -7.44 -31.75
N PRO A 248 35.58 -7.20 -33.05
CA PRO A 248 35.96 -5.88 -33.54
C PRO A 248 34.89 -4.84 -33.21
N ASN A 249 35.29 -3.59 -32.96
CA ASN A 249 34.35 -2.51 -32.65
C ASN A 249 33.33 -2.26 -33.79
N GLU A 250 33.72 -2.49 -35.03
CA GLU A 250 32.85 -2.35 -36.22
C GLU A 250 31.72 -3.37 -36.26
N LYS A 251 31.93 -4.57 -35.71
CA LYS A 251 30.93 -5.65 -35.64
C LYS A 251 30.18 -5.68 -34.30
N CYS A 252 30.19 -4.56 -33.57
CA CYS A 252 29.51 -4.44 -32.28
C CYS A 252 28.01 -4.20 -32.46
N PHE A 253 27.19 -5.22 -32.22
CA PHE A 253 25.72 -5.10 -32.25
C PHE A 253 25.14 -4.09 -31.25
N LYS A 254 25.87 -3.76 -30.18
CA LYS A 254 25.43 -2.80 -29.18
C LYS A 254 25.72 -1.35 -29.56
N ARG A 255 26.54 -1.11 -30.60
CA ARG A 255 26.91 0.24 -31.03
C ARG A 255 25.75 0.86 -31.81
N PRO A 256 25.31 2.09 -31.48
CA PRO A 256 24.34 2.81 -32.31
C PRO A 256 24.94 3.04 -33.69
N GLN A 257 24.25 2.58 -34.74
CA GLN A 257 24.60 2.82 -36.14
C GLN A 257 24.51 4.34 -36.39
N ASN A 258 25.65 5.03 -36.43
CA ASN A 258 25.69 6.40 -36.95
C ASN A 258 25.55 6.31 -38.46
N ASN A 259 24.36 6.64 -38.95
CA ASN A 259 24.00 6.77 -40.35
C ASN A 259 24.97 7.78 -41.03
N PRO A 260 25.77 7.38 -42.03
CA PRO A 260 26.57 8.32 -42.80
C PRO A 260 25.68 8.91 -43.90
N GLY A 261 25.22 10.15 -43.74
CA GLY A 261 24.38 10.76 -44.77
C GLY A 261 23.87 12.17 -44.47
N SER A 262 24.75 13.10 -44.09
CA SER A 262 24.47 14.52 -44.33
C SER A 262 25.75 15.22 -44.76
N SER A 263 25.98 15.26 -46.07
CA SER A 263 26.74 16.34 -46.68
C SER A 263 26.23 16.58 -48.11
N ARG A 264 25.49 17.69 -48.21
CA ARG A 264 25.49 18.71 -49.28
C ARG A 264 25.23 18.25 -50.71
N GLY A 265 24.23 18.89 -51.30
CA GLY A 265 23.67 18.56 -52.60
C GLY A 265 24.53 18.94 -53.80
N PHE A 266 24.09 18.44 -54.94
CA PHE A 266 24.19 19.16 -56.21
C PHE A 266 23.00 18.74 -57.08
N SER A 267 22.33 19.76 -57.60
CA SER A 267 21.19 19.66 -58.50
C SER A 267 21.68 19.31 -59.91
N SER A 268 20.98 18.42 -60.62
CA SER A 268 21.06 18.31 -62.08
C SER A 268 19.74 17.77 -62.61
N LYS A 269 18.92 18.71 -63.11
CA LYS A 269 17.84 18.45 -64.07
C LYS A 269 18.45 18.06 -65.41
N GLN A 270 17.91 17.03 -66.04
CA GLN A 270 17.61 16.85 -67.47
C GLN A 270 17.08 15.40 -67.58
N GLY A 271 15.95 15.06 -68.19
CA GLY A 271 15.29 15.67 -69.34
C GLY A 271 15.02 14.55 -70.35
N LYS A 272 13.87 13.89 -70.21
CA LYS A 272 13.09 13.26 -71.28
C LYS A 272 11.67 13.74 -70.98
N ALA A 273 10.98 14.58 -71.76
CA ALA A 273 11.22 15.12 -73.10
C ALA A 273 11.30 16.66 -73.06
#